data_AF-A0A8B6E2K7-F1
#
_entry.id   AF-A0A8B6E2K7-F1
#
_cell.length_a   1.000
_cell.length_b   1.000
_cell.length_c   1.000
_cell.angle_alpha   90.00
_cell.angle_beta   90.00
_cell.angle_gamma   90.00
#
_symmetry.space_group_name_H-M   'P 1'
#
loop_
_entity.id
_entity.type
_entity.pdbx_description
1 polymer ?
#
loop_
_entity_poly.entity_id
_entity_poly.type
_entity_poly.pdbx_seq_one_letter_code
_entity_poly.pdbx_strand_id
1 'polypeptide(L)'
;MENTETGNLVQSKESRERINRSKSFEQNIDWTDLEKYFAKDIEADKTGELRNRFLNELVRLLDNYLQLEHKRTSKVLDFHHPHQLKEIMEHCLIIDKDPKSLEEVLSDCKETLKYCVKTGHPRFLNQLSTGLDIVGIAGDMLTSVADTNMFTYEVAPVFTLIEDTVLTKMLGYIGWYDGEGMFAPGGAISNLYGMLTARHKRFPSVKYTGMSSKGDIVIFTSEQSHFSINKAAMLLGIGQDNVISVDCESNGKMKADILRTKIKHSIANQQIPLMVNATCGTTILGAFDPLDQIADVCEEFGMWLHVDGAWGGGALLSDNHRYLLKGIHRADSMTWNPHKMMGTPLQCSAILLKEKDSELERPNSYGSEILMYSDKFALLTNSTNTRSLRDHIRPLFDLYSAIHNTRVPEGKQLMTNLAFKKRYFFAYGPNTHMRNFYGNELSMVF
;
A
#
# COMPACT_ATOMS: atom_id res chain seq x y z
N MET A 1 -34.07 -39.88 -44.57
CA MET A 1 -33.50 -38.56 -44.83
C MET A 1 -34.39 -37.56 -44.12
N GLU A 2 -34.08 -37.24 -42.87
CA GLU A 2 -34.64 -36.13 -42.11
C GLU A 2 -33.98 -36.14 -40.73
N ASN A 3 -33.78 -34.94 -40.16
CA ASN A 3 -33.12 -34.63 -38.88
C ASN A 3 -31.60 -34.34 -38.91
N THR A 4 -31.21 -33.27 -39.63
CA THR A 4 -29.94 -32.56 -39.38
C THR A 4 -30.08 -31.04 -39.21
N GLU A 5 -31.28 -30.47 -39.17
CA GLU A 5 -31.45 -29.00 -39.15
C GLU A 5 -31.67 -28.38 -37.75
N THR A 6 -31.95 -29.15 -36.70
CA THR A 6 -32.25 -28.58 -35.36
C THR A 6 -31.02 -28.28 -34.50
N GLY A 7 -29.84 -28.84 -34.81
CA GLY A 7 -28.60 -28.62 -34.04
C GLY A 7 -27.89 -27.29 -34.32
N ASN A 8 -27.96 -26.78 -35.56
CA ASN A 8 -27.27 -25.55 -35.96
C ASN A 8 -28.01 -24.26 -35.58
N LEU A 9 -29.33 -24.33 -35.34
CA LEU A 9 -30.14 -23.18 -34.93
C LEU A 9 -30.00 -22.86 -33.43
N VAL A 10 -29.68 -23.85 -32.58
CA VAL A 10 -29.51 -23.66 -31.13
C VAL A 10 -28.12 -23.11 -30.81
N GLN A 11 -27.06 -23.64 -31.42
CA GLN A 11 -25.69 -23.10 -31.26
C GLN A 11 -25.54 -21.68 -31.83
N SER A 12 -26.26 -21.34 -32.91
CA SER A 12 -26.24 -19.98 -33.48
C SER A 12 -27.05 -18.97 -32.66
N LYS A 13 -28.10 -19.40 -31.93
CA LYS A 13 -28.83 -18.56 -30.97
C LYS A 13 -28.03 -18.30 -29.69
N GLU A 14 -27.40 -19.31 -29.10
CA GLU A 14 -26.58 -19.12 -27.89
C GLU A 14 -25.31 -18.28 -28.15
N SER A 15 -24.70 -18.42 -29.33
CA SER A 15 -23.58 -17.58 -29.74
C SER A 15 -24.02 -16.16 -30.09
N ARG A 16 -25.18 -15.95 -30.74
CA ARG A 16 -25.77 -14.61 -30.93
C ARG A 16 -26.25 -13.98 -29.62
N GLU A 17 -26.75 -14.75 -28.66
CA GLU A 17 -27.09 -14.26 -27.32
C GLU A 17 -25.85 -13.96 -26.48
N ARG A 18 -24.75 -14.71 -26.62
CA ARG A 18 -23.46 -14.35 -26.00
C ARG A 18 -22.84 -13.10 -26.62
N ILE A 19 -22.92 -12.94 -27.95
CA ILE A 19 -22.47 -11.73 -28.66
C ILE A 19 -23.39 -10.54 -28.34
N ASN A 20 -24.70 -10.74 -28.21
CA ASN A 20 -25.62 -9.69 -27.79
C ASN A 20 -25.49 -9.37 -26.29
N ARG A 21 -25.13 -10.32 -25.42
CA ARG A 21 -24.79 -10.07 -24.01
C ARG A 21 -23.42 -9.39 -23.85
N SER A 22 -22.44 -9.69 -24.70
CA SER A 22 -21.18 -8.94 -24.72
C SER A 22 -21.39 -7.51 -25.26
N LYS A 23 -22.28 -7.33 -26.25
CA LYS A 23 -22.71 -6.01 -26.73
C LYS A 23 -23.60 -5.25 -25.74
N SER A 24 -24.28 -5.93 -24.81
CA SER A 24 -25.19 -5.26 -23.84
C SER A 24 -24.49 -4.48 -22.73
N PHE A 25 -23.16 -4.59 -22.60
CA PHE A 25 -22.37 -3.87 -21.60
C PHE A 25 -21.57 -2.69 -22.16
N GLU A 26 -21.39 -2.62 -23.48
CA GLU A 26 -21.08 -1.35 -24.14
C GLU A 26 -22.40 -0.60 -24.25
N GLN A 27 -22.85 0.03 -23.17
CA GLN A 27 -23.76 1.16 -23.36
C GLN A 27 -23.03 2.10 -24.33
N ASN A 28 -23.65 2.43 -25.46
CA ASN A 28 -23.16 3.49 -26.34
C ASN A 28 -23.23 4.78 -25.52
N ILE A 29 -22.14 5.07 -24.79
CA ILE A 29 -21.99 6.32 -24.10
C ILE A 29 -21.79 7.36 -25.20
N ASP A 30 -22.76 8.26 -25.31
CA ASP A 30 -22.77 9.36 -26.26
C ASP A 30 -22.50 10.65 -25.50
N TRP A 31 -21.39 11.31 -25.84
CA TRP A 31 -20.92 12.54 -25.24
C TRP A 31 -20.95 13.71 -26.23
N THR A 32 -21.65 13.57 -27.36
CA THR A 32 -21.75 14.63 -28.39
C THR A 32 -22.30 15.95 -27.83
N ASP A 33 -23.08 15.91 -26.75
CA ASP A 33 -23.56 17.10 -26.05
C ASP A 33 -22.48 17.85 -25.26
N LEU A 34 -21.28 17.28 -25.12
CA LEU A 34 -20.09 17.83 -24.48
C LEU A 34 -19.01 18.33 -25.47
N GLU A 35 -19.17 18.08 -26.77
CA GLU A 35 -18.19 18.38 -27.83
C GLU A 35 -17.84 19.88 -27.94
N LYS A 36 -18.79 20.76 -27.65
CA LYS A 36 -18.62 22.22 -27.74
C LYS A 36 -18.08 22.89 -26.47
N TYR A 37 -17.86 22.11 -25.41
CA TYR A 37 -17.49 22.63 -24.09
C TYR A 37 -16.05 22.25 -23.77
N PHE A 38 -15.36 23.13 -23.03
CA PHE A 38 -13.97 22.98 -22.60
C PHE A 38 -13.87 23.17 -21.09
N ALA A 39 -12.70 22.85 -20.50
CA ALA A 39 -12.47 22.97 -19.06
C ALA A 39 -12.79 24.38 -18.51
N LYS A 40 -12.42 25.44 -19.24
CA LYS A 40 -12.73 26.85 -18.87
C LYS A 40 -14.24 27.12 -18.76
N ASP A 41 -15.07 26.40 -19.50
CA ASP A 41 -16.52 26.59 -19.51
C ASP A 41 -17.15 25.99 -18.24
N ILE A 42 -16.52 24.96 -17.64
CA ILE A 42 -16.89 24.44 -16.32
C ILE A 42 -16.65 25.50 -15.24
N GLU A 43 -15.50 26.18 -15.28
CA GLU A 43 -15.16 27.24 -14.31
C GLU A 43 -16.06 28.47 -14.46
N ALA A 44 -16.48 28.79 -15.68
CA ALA A 44 -17.37 29.90 -15.98
C ALA A 44 -18.85 29.60 -15.64
N ASP A 45 -19.25 28.33 -15.55
CA ASP A 45 -20.62 27.92 -15.27
C ASP A 45 -21.01 28.11 -13.79
N LYS A 46 -21.64 29.25 -13.50
CA LYS A 46 -22.16 29.58 -12.16
C LYS A 46 -23.31 28.69 -11.70
N THR A 47 -24.03 28.03 -12.62
CA THR A 47 -25.14 27.11 -12.26
C THR A 47 -24.61 25.76 -11.79
N GLY A 48 -23.41 25.39 -12.24
CA GLY A 48 -22.78 24.10 -12.00
C GLY A 48 -23.44 22.94 -12.77
N GLU A 49 -24.37 23.22 -13.68
CA GLU A 49 -25.03 22.22 -14.51
C GLU A 49 -24.02 21.49 -15.39
N LEU A 50 -23.15 22.21 -16.11
CA LEU A 50 -22.12 21.63 -16.97
C LEU A 50 -21.14 20.79 -16.16
N ARG A 51 -20.69 21.30 -15.00
CA ARG A 51 -19.84 20.56 -14.05
C ARG A 51 -20.50 19.23 -13.66
N ASN A 52 -21.75 19.28 -13.23
CA ASN A 52 -22.47 18.09 -12.76
C ASN A 52 -22.67 17.08 -13.90
N ARG A 53 -22.98 17.55 -15.12
CA ARG A 53 -23.09 16.68 -16.30
C ARG A 53 -21.77 15.95 -16.58
N PHE A 54 -20.66 16.68 -16.69
CA PHE A 54 -19.34 16.11 -16.93
C PHE A 54 -18.95 15.07 -15.85
N LEU A 55 -19.12 15.42 -14.57
CA LEU A 55 -18.82 14.51 -13.47
C LEU A 55 -19.71 13.27 -13.47
N ASN A 56 -21.00 13.40 -13.80
CA ASN A 56 -21.90 12.24 -13.88
C ASN A 56 -21.48 11.27 -15.00
N GLU A 57 -21.06 11.78 -16.15
CA GLU A 57 -20.57 10.95 -17.25
C GLU A 57 -19.26 10.24 -16.90
N LEU A 58 -18.33 10.95 -16.23
CA LEU A 58 -17.13 10.33 -15.69
C LEU A 58 -17.46 9.21 -14.69
N VAL A 59 -18.38 9.46 -13.75
CA VAL A 59 -18.80 8.45 -12.76
C VAL A 59 -19.45 7.24 -13.44
N ARG A 60 -20.28 7.44 -14.47
CA ARG A 60 -20.84 6.33 -15.27
C ARG A 60 -19.76 5.51 -15.96
N LEU A 61 -18.75 6.18 -16.55
CA LEU A 61 -17.60 5.51 -17.15
C LEU A 61 -16.83 4.67 -16.13
N LEU A 62 -16.57 5.22 -14.94
CA LEU A 62 -15.88 4.52 -13.85
C LEU A 62 -16.68 3.32 -13.35
N ASP A 63 -17.99 3.46 -13.14
CA ASP A 63 -18.85 2.35 -12.71
C ASP A 63 -18.85 1.19 -13.73
N ASN A 64 -18.93 1.51 -15.03
CA ASN A 64 -18.81 0.52 -16.09
C ASN A 64 -17.47 -0.24 -16.02
N TYR A 65 -16.37 0.46 -15.75
CA TYR A 65 -15.06 -0.16 -15.56
C TYR A 65 -15.01 -1.07 -14.31
N LEU A 66 -15.56 -0.62 -13.17
CA LEU A 66 -15.66 -1.43 -11.95
C LEU A 66 -16.44 -2.72 -12.16
N GLN A 67 -17.52 -2.68 -12.94
CA GLN A 67 -18.28 -3.87 -13.29
C GLN A 67 -17.47 -4.85 -14.16
N LEU A 68 -16.57 -4.35 -15.01
CA LEU A 68 -15.67 -5.18 -15.81
C LEU A 68 -14.56 -5.81 -14.97
N GLU A 69 -13.97 -5.06 -14.03
CA GLU A 69 -12.96 -5.53 -13.09
C GLU A 69 -13.41 -6.82 -12.37
N HIS A 70 -14.65 -6.86 -11.88
CA HIS A 70 -15.17 -8.04 -11.17
C HIS A 70 -15.60 -9.21 -12.08
N LYS A 71 -15.70 -9.00 -13.39
CA LYS A 71 -16.10 -10.05 -14.34
C LYS A 71 -14.91 -10.91 -14.76
N ARG A 72 -14.93 -12.18 -14.33
CA ARG A 72 -13.93 -13.21 -14.68
C ARG A 72 -13.80 -13.51 -16.18
N THR A 73 -14.80 -13.14 -16.97
CA THR A 73 -14.78 -13.27 -18.44
C THR A 73 -14.06 -12.12 -19.13
N SER A 74 -13.80 -11.02 -18.42
CA SER A 74 -13.02 -9.90 -18.95
C SER A 74 -11.52 -10.26 -19.00
N LYS A 75 -10.77 -9.58 -19.87
CA LYS A 75 -9.31 -9.68 -19.87
C LYS A 75 -8.74 -8.89 -18.71
N VAL A 76 -7.81 -9.51 -17.96
CA VAL A 76 -6.97 -8.82 -16.95
C VAL A 76 -6.20 -7.66 -17.60
N LEU A 77 -5.67 -7.88 -18.79
CA LEU A 77 -4.96 -6.88 -19.58
C LEU A 77 -5.18 -7.20 -21.06
N ASP A 78 -5.44 -6.17 -21.86
CA ASP A 78 -5.28 -6.25 -23.31
C ASP A 78 -3.84 -5.83 -23.63
N PHE A 79 -2.94 -6.80 -23.71
CA PHE A 79 -1.50 -6.54 -23.75
C PHE A 79 -1.07 -6.02 -25.12
N HIS A 80 -0.31 -4.92 -25.08
CA HIS A 80 0.38 -4.33 -26.23
C HIS A 80 1.82 -4.00 -25.83
N HIS A 81 2.76 -4.15 -26.75
CA HIS A 81 4.12 -3.66 -26.53
C HIS A 81 4.15 -2.12 -26.47
N PRO A 82 5.14 -1.48 -25.81
CA PRO A 82 5.17 -0.03 -25.65
C PRO A 82 5.06 0.77 -26.96
N HIS A 83 5.66 0.30 -28.05
CA HIS A 83 5.56 0.96 -29.36
C HIS A 83 4.15 0.86 -29.94
N GLN A 84 3.51 -0.31 -29.85
CA GLN A 84 2.13 -0.54 -30.30
C GLN A 84 1.14 0.32 -29.49
N LEU A 85 1.29 0.35 -28.17
CA LEU A 85 0.42 1.15 -27.32
C LEU A 85 0.59 2.65 -27.57
N LYS A 86 1.82 3.10 -27.83
CA LYS A 86 2.09 4.49 -28.21
C LYS A 86 1.42 4.87 -29.52
N GLU A 87 1.43 3.98 -30.52
CA GLU A 87 0.73 4.18 -31.80
C GLU A 87 -0.79 4.18 -31.60
N ILE A 88 -1.32 3.24 -30.81
CA ILE A 88 -2.77 3.13 -30.53
C ILE A 88 -3.29 4.35 -29.75
N MET A 89 -2.50 4.87 -28.82
CA MET A 89 -2.87 6.00 -27.95
C MET A 89 -2.27 7.33 -28.41
N GLU A 90 -1.78 7.44 -29.64
CA GLU A 90 -1.07 8.64 -30.12
C GLU A 90 -1.91 9.91 -29.92
N HIS A 91 -3.21 9.84 -30.26
CA HIS A 91 -4.15 10.95 -30.09
C HIS A 91 -4.40 11.33 -28.62
N CYS A 92 -4.31 10.39 -27.67
CA CYS A 92 -4.43 10.66 -26.23
C CYS A 92 -3.13 11.26 -25.65
N LEU A 93 -1.97 10.96 -26.24
CA LEU A 93 -0.65 11.28 -25.67
C LEU A 93 -0.04 12.59 -26.20
N ILE A 94 -0.60 13.17 -27.27
CA ILE A 94 -0.18 14.48 -27.78
C ILE A 94 -0.72 15.59 -26.87
N ILE A 95 0.20 16.43 -26.38
CA ILE A 95 -0.13 17.66 -25.65
C ILE A 95 -0.01 18.82 -26.63
N ASP A 96 -1.15 19.27 -27.15
CA ASP A 96 -1.23 20.40 -28.09
C ASP A 96 -1.48 21.74 -27.35
N LYS A 97 -1.37 22.85 -28.06
CA LYS A 97 -1.70 24.20 -27.59
C LYS A 97 -3.21 24.41 -27.48
N ASP A 98 -3.97 23.83 -28.41
CA ASP A 98 -5.42 23.95 -28.41
C ASP A 98 -6.03 22.95 -27.40
N PRO A 99 -7.02 23.37 -26.59
CA PRO A 99 -7.62 22.49 -25.61
C PRO A 99 -8.50 21.44 -26.30
N LYS A 100 -8.51 20.23 -25.73
CA LYS A 100 -9.52 19.23 -26.05
C LYS A 100 -10.87 19.60 -25.46
N SER A 101 -11.94 19.29 -26.17
CA SER A 101 -13.30 19.36 -25.66
C SER A 101 -13.51 18.38 -24.49
N LEU A 102 -14.57 18.58 -23.71
CA LEU A 102 -14.92 17.67 -22.61
C LEU A 102 -15.31 16.27 -23.11
N GLU A 103 -15.83 16.15 -24.34
CA GLU A 103 -16.08 14.88 -25.02
C GLU A 103 -14.78 14.10 -25.24
N GLU A 104 -13.78 14.76 -25.84
CA GLU A 104 -12.49 14.16 -26.14
C GLU A 104 -11.76 13.74 -24.85
N VAL A 105 -11.88 14.53 -23.78
CA VAL A 105 -11.32 14.18 -22.46
C VAL A 105 -11.96 12.91 -21.88
N LEU A 106 -13.28 12.74 -22.00
CA LEU A 106 -13.96 11.50 -21.56
C LEU A 106 -13.58 10.31 -22.45
N SER A 107 -13.38 10.54 -23.75
CA SER A 107 -12.87 9.56 -24.69
C SER A 107 -11.46 9.08 -24.30
N ASP A 108 -10.55 10.01 -24.01
CA ASP A 108 -9.21 9.71 -23.51
C ASP A 108 -9.25 8.90 -22.20
N CYS A 109 -10.17 9.23 -21.28
CA CYS A 109 -10.37 8.48 -20.03
C CYS A 109 -10.81 7.03 -20.30
N LYS A 110 -11.75 6.84 -21.24
CA LYS A 110 -12.26 5.51 -21.61
C LYS A 110 -11.19 4.66 -22.26
N GLU A 111 -10.38 5.23 -23.15
CA GLU A 111 -9.25 4.54 -23.77
C GLU A 111 -8.15 4.20 -22.76
N THR A 112 -7.85 5.12 -21.85
CA THR A 112 -6.92 4.85 -20.73
C THR A 112 -7.36 3.62 -19.95
N LEU A 113 -8.63 3.58 -19.49
CA LEU A 113 -9.17 2.44 -18.75
C LEU A 113 -9.23 1.15 -19.57
N LYS A 114 -9.41 1.23 -20.89
CA LYS A 114 -9.43 0.06 -21.78
C LYS A 114 -8.09 -0.67 -21.78
N TYR A 115 -6.98 0.07 -21.82
CA TYR A 115 -5.62 -0.48 -21.93
C TYR A 115 -4.89 -0.61 -20.58
N CYS A 116 -5.45 -0.04 -19.49
CA CYS A 116 -4.94 -0.28 -18.14
C CYS A 116 -5.10 -1.75 -17.70
N VAL A 117 -4.17 -2.18 -16.84
CA VAL A 117 -4.28 -3.47 -16.15
C VAL A 117 -5.42 -3.42 -15.16
N LYS A 118 -6.30 -4.42 -15.22
CA LYS A 118 -7.39 -4.62 -14.26
C LYS A 118 -6.87 -5.22 -12.97
N THR A 119 -6.36 -4.37 -12.07
CA THR A 119 -5.70 -4.79 -10.82
C THR A 119 -6.68 -5.30 -9.75
N GLY A 120 -7.96 -4.95 -9.89
CA GLY A 120 -9.06 -5.50 -9.10
C GLY A 120 -9.52 -6.89 -9.53
N HIS A 121 -9.09 -7.36 -10.70
CA HIS A 121 -9.60 -8.56 -11.31
C HIS A 121 -9.29 -9.80 -10.46
N PRO A 122 -10.24 -10.73 -10.21
CA PRO A 122 -10.04 -11.90 -9.33
C PRO A 122 -8.91 -12.85 -9.75
N ARG A 123 -8.41 -12.72 -10.99
CA ARG A 123 -7.28 -13.51 -11.54
C ARG A 123 -6.00 -12.70 -11.71
N PHE A 124 -5.96 -11.45 -11.25
CA PHE A 124 -4.74 -10.67 -11.18
C PHE A 124 -3.96 -11.05 -9.91
N LEU A 125 -2.85 -11.78 -10.10
CA LEU A 125 -2.00 -12.30 -9.01
C LEU A 125 -0.53 -11.87 -9.18
N ASN A 126 -0.30 -10.78 -9.92
CA ASN A 126 1.05 -10.36 -10.31
C ASN A 126 1.77 -9.55 -9.21
N GLN A 127 1.02 -8.90 -8.32
CA GLN A 127 1.55 -7.95 -7.33
C GLN A 127 1.08 -8.33 -5.93
N LEU A 128 1.73 -7.77 -4.90
CA LEU A 128 1.29 -7.91 -3.51
C LEU A 128 0.07 -7.04 -3.16
N SER A 129 -0.14 -5.97 -3.94
CA SER A 129 -1.34 -5.15 -3.90
C SER A 129 -2.24 -5.59 -5.04
N THR A 130 -3.41 -6.13 -4.69
CA THR A 130 -4.41 -6.63 -5.63
C THR A 130 -5.79 -6.40 -5.07
N GLY A 131 -6.81 -6.55 -5.92
CA GLY A 131 -8.19 -6.34 -5.51
C GLY A 131 -8.54 -4.87 -5.52
N LEU A 132 -9.82 -4.61 -5.27
CA LEU A 132 -10.39 -3.29 -5.39
C LEU A 132 -11.49 -3.15 -4.33
N ASP A 133 -11.16 -2.45 -3.25
CA ASP A 133 -12.08 -2.20 -2.14
C ASP A 133 -12.93 -0.98 -2.48
N ILE A 134 -14.23 -1.19 -2.72
CA ILE A 134 -15.17 -0.14 -3.16
C ILE A 134 -15.26 1.00 -2.13
N VAL A 135 -15.13 0.69 -0.85
CA VAL A 135 -15.13 1.68 0.23
C VAL A 135 -13.85 2.50 0.20
N GLY A 136 -12.71 1.85 -0.06
CA GLY A 136 -11.44 2.51 -0.33
C GLY A 136 -11.54 3.47 -1.51
N ILE A 137 -12.08 3.05 -2.66
CA ILE A 137 -12.25 3.95 -3.81
C ILE A 137 -13.12 5.17 -3.47
N ALA A 138 -14.22 4.96 -2.75
CA ALA A 138 -15.08 6.07 -2.32
C ALA A 138 -14.31 7.05 -1.41
N GLY A 139 -13.39 6.54 -0.60
CA GLY A 139 -12.50 7.37 0.20
C GLY A 139 -11.47 8.14 -0.62
N ASP A 140 -10.90 7.52 -1.65
CA ASP A 140 -9.98 8.16 -2.59
C ASP A 140 -10.68 9.31 -3.33
N MET A 141 -11.94 9.10 -3.74
CA MET A 141 -12.79 10.12 -4.35
C MET A 141 -13.06 11.27 -3.38
N LEU A 142 -13.47 10.96 -2.13
CA LEU A 142 -13.70 11.99 -1.10
C LEU A 142 -12.44 12.80 -0.81
N THR A 143 -11.29 12.11 -0.69
CA THR A 143 -10.01 12.74 -0.41
C THR A 143 -9.57 13.65 -1.56
N SER A 144 -9.80 13.22 -2.80
CA SER A 144 -9.50 14.03 -4.00
C SER A 144 -10.41 15.25 -4.13
N VAL A 145 -11.67 15.17 -3.68
CA VAL A 145 -12.58 16.32 -3.63
C VAL A 145 -12.22 17.28 -2.50
N ALA A 146 -11.74 16.77 -1.36
CA ALA A 146 -11.35 17.59 -0.22
C ALA A 146 -10.05 18.39 -0.45
N ASP A 147 -9.13 17.82 -1.24
CA ASP A 147 -7.88 18.45 -1.72
C ASP A 147 -7.17 19.36 -0.70
N THR A 148 -7.04 18.87 0.54
CA THR A 148 -6.31 19.58 1.60
C THR A 148 -4.92 18.98 1.81
N ASN A 149 -4.15 19.49 2.76
CA ASN A 149 -2.80 19.01 3.08
C ASN A 149 -2.72 18.53 4.55
N MET A 150 -2.06 17.40 4.82
CA MET A 150 -1.88 16.84 6.19
C MET A 150 -0.80 17.57 6.99
N PHE A 151 -0.57 18.85 6.67
CA PHE A 151 0.47 19.63 7.30
C PHE A 151 0.01 20.03 8.73
N THR A 152 -0.94 20.95 8.83
CA THR A 152 -1.47 21.39 10.14
C THR A 152 -2.89 20.91 10.38
N TYR A 153 -3.25 20.80 11.66
CA TYR A 153 -4.63 20.63 12.08
C TYR A 153 -5.54 21.75 11.55
N GLU A 154 -5.02 22.96 11.34
CA GLU A 154 -5.80 24.09 10.81
C GLU A 154 -6.36 23.84 9.41
N VAL A 155 -5.59 23.20 8.53
CA VAL A 155 -6.01 22.91 7.15
C VAL A 155 -6.68 21.54 7.00
N ALA A 156 -6.38 20.58 7.89
CA ALA A 156 -6.90 19.21 7.81
C ALA A 156 -7.41 18.64 9.15
N PRO A 157 -8.28 19.35 9.90
CA PRO A 157 -8.62 18.99 11.28
C PRO A 157 -9.24 17.59 11.41
N VAL A 158 -10.12 17.22 10.49
CA VAL A 158 -10.77 15.90 10.48
C VAL A 158 -9.77 14.80 10.12
N PHE A 159 -8.93 15.01 9.11
CA PHE A 159 -7.98 14.00 8.65
C PHE A 159 -6.85 13.77 9.66
N THR A 160 -6.43 14.80 10.39
CA THR A 160 -5.48 14.67 11.52
C THR A 160 -6.04 13.77 12.63
N LEU A 161 -7.30 13.95 13.02
CA LEU A 161 -7.94 13.09 14.03
C LEU A 161 -8.15 11.65 13.53
N ILE A 162 -8.46 11.50 12.24
CA ILE A 162 -8.56 10.18 11.59
C ILE A 162 -7.20 9.47 11.61
N GLU A 163 -6.11 10.16 11.23
CA GLU A 163 -4.77 9.59 11.26
C GLU A 163 -4.38 9.11 12.66
N ASP A 164 -4.57 9.93 13.68
CA ASP A 164 -4.31 9.57 15.09
C ASP A 164 -5.12 8.34 15.54
N THR A 165 -6.41 8.31 15.19
CA THR A 165 -7.31 7.18 15.50
C THR A 165 -6.83 5.88 14.86
N VAL A 166 -6.47 5.94 13.58
CA VAL A 166 -6.03 4.76 12.82
C VAL A 166 -4.67 4.28 13.31
N LEU A 167 -3.71 5.18 13.53
CA LEU A 167 -2.39 4.84 14.07
C LEU A 167 -2.50 4.23 15.46
N THR A 168 -3.30 4.81 16.36
CA THR A 168 -3.58 4.26 17.69
C THR A 168 -4.13 2.83 17.60
N LYS A 169 -5.01 2.56 16.63
CA LYS A 169 -5.54 1.22 16.41
C LYS A 169 -4.46 0.25 15.91
N MET A 170 -3.63 0.67 14.96
CA MET A 170 -2.52 -0.14 14.44
C MET A 170 -1.49 -0.47 15.53
N LEU A 171 -1.12 0.54 16.33
CA LEU A 171 -0.27 0.40 17.52
C LEU A 171 -0.85 -0.60 18.53
N GLY A 172 -2.17 -0.54 18.77
CA GLY A 172 -2.87 -1.49 19.63
C GLY A 172 -2.82 -2.95 19.13
N TYR A 173 -2.79 -3.20 17.82
CA TYR A 173 -2.62 -4.55 17.27
C TYR A 173 -1.21 -5.12 17.53
N ILE A 174 -0.20 -4.24 17.58
CA ILE A 174 1.19 -4.59 17.90
C ILE A 174 1.37 -4.79 19.41
N GLY A 175 0.66 -4.00 20.22
CA GLY A 175 0.79 -3.95 21.68
C GLY A 175 1.56 -2.72 22.19
N TRP A 176 1.61 -1.63 21.42
CA TRP A 176 2.31 -0.38 21.78
C TRP A 176 1.33 0.74 22.14
N TYR A 177 0.80 0.76 23.36
CA TYR A 177 -0.25 1.72 23.74
C TYR A 177 0.23 3.16 23.90
N ASP A 178 1.53 3.37 24.16
CA ASP A 178 2.17 4.68 24.31
C ASP A 178 3.01 5.07 23.09
N GLY A 179 2.81 4.38 21.96
CA GLY A 179 3.59 4.59 20.74
C GLY A 179 3.21 5.83 19.95
N GLU A 180 3.96 6.08 18.89
CA GLU A 180 3.65 7.09 17.88
C GLU A 180 3.78 6.51 16.46
N GLY A 181 3.35 7.27 15.46
CA GLY A 181 3.52 6.86 14.08
C GLY A 181 3.14 7.96 13.10
N MET A 182 3.30 7.64 11.83
CA MET A 182 2.79 8.44 10.71
C MET A 182 2.61 7.56 9.49
N PHE A 183 1.77 8.00 8.55
CA PHE A 183 1.72 7.37 7.24
C PHE A 183 2.96 7.72 6.41
N ALA A 184 3.25 6.98 5.34
CA ALA A 184 4.38 7.01 4.40
C ALA A 184 3.96 6.78 2.93
N PRO A 185 4.62 7.38 1.92
CA PRO A 185 4.33 7.21 0.50
C PRO A 185 5.00 5.91 0.04
N GLY A 186 4.53 4.81 0.63
CA GLY A 186 5.07 3.47 0.45
C GLY A 186 6.03 3.02 1.55
N GLY A 187 6.11 1.70 1.70
CA GLY A 187 6.91 1.04 2.74
C GLY A 187 8.41 1.26 2.60
N ALA A 188 8.91 1.58 1.40
CA ALA A 188 10.32 1.94 1.23
C ALA A 188 10.69 3.20 2.00
N ILE A 189 9.80 4.20 2.03
CA ILE A 189 9.98 5.42 2.82
C ILE A 189 9.71 5.16 4.30
N SER A 190 8.77 4.29 4.66
CA SER A 190 8.63 3.84 6.06
C SER A 190 9.92 3.22 6.61
N ASN A 191 10.56 2.32 5.85
CA ASN A 191 11.82 1.70 6.26
C ASN A 191 12.97 2.73 6.36
N LEU A 192 12.98 3.72 5.45
CA LEU A 192 13.90 4.85 5.54
C LEU A 192 13.71 5.62 6.86
N TYR A 193 12.46 5.90 7.26
CA TYR A 193 12.18 6.55 8.54
C TYR A 193 12.58 5.68 9.73
N GLY A 194 12.33 4.36 9.68
CA GLY A 194 12.79 3.43 10.71
C GLY A 194 14.30 3.51 10.93
N MET A 195 15.08 3.53 9.84
CA MET A 195 16.54 3.67 9.90
C MET A 195 16.99 5.08 10.31
N LEU A 196 16.31 6.12 9.83
CA LEU A 196 16.58 7.51 10.20
C LEU A 196 16.40 7.72 11.71
N THR A 197 15.30 7.24 12.27
CA THR A 197 15.01 7.31 13.70
C THR A 197 16.03 6.53 14.52
N ALA A 198 16.35 5.29 14.13
CA ALA A 198 17.41 4.51 14.80
C ALA A 198 18.74 5.27 14.83
N ARG A 199 19.15 5.85 13.69
CA ARG A 199 20.37 6.67 13.58
C ARG A 199 20.29 7.91 14.45
N HIS A 200 19.18 8.63 14.44
CA HIS A 200 19.03 9.87 15.20
C HIS A 200 19.04 9.61 16.70
N LYS A 201 18.35 8.57 17.18
CA LYS A 201 18.34 8.17 18.59
C LYS A 201 19.75 7.87 19.09
N ARG A 202 20.55 7.15 18.31
CA ARG A 202 21.93 6.82 18.68
C ARG A 202 22.91 7.99 18.48
N PHE A 203 22.71 8.78 17.43
CA PHE A 203 23.64 9.81 16.97
C PHE A 203 22.92 11.11 16.58
N PRO A 204 22.31 11.84 17.54
CA PRO A 204 21.52 13.02 17.24
C PRO A 204 22.33 14.13 16.57
N SER A 205 23.63 14.21 16.85
CA SER A 205 24.55 15.19 16.25
C SER A 205 24.65 15.08 14.73
N VAL A 206 24.45 13.89 14.14
CA VAL A 206 24.54 13.65 12.68
C VAL A 206 23.60 14.55 11.89
N LYS A 207 22.47 14.96 12.49
CA LYS A 207 21.54 15.93 11.90
C LYS A 207 22.24 17.25 11.53
N TYR A 208 23.25 17.66 12.30
CA TYR A 208 23.97 18.93 12.13
C TYR A 208 25.37 18.74 11.54
N THR A 209 26.07 17.68 11.95
CA THR A 209 27.48 17.45 11.58
C THR A 209 27.65 16.53 10.37
N GLY A 210 26.57 15.92 9.87
CA GLY A 210 26.61 14.95 8.79
C GLY A 210 27.23 13.60 9.20
N MET A 211 27.17 12.63 8.28
CA MET A 211 27.66 11.26 8.51
C MET A 211 29.17 11.16 8.67
N SER A 212 29.94 12.08 8.09
CA SER A 212 31.41 12.12 8.19
C SER A 212 31.92 12.27 9.63
N SER A 213 31.06 12.71 10.55
CA SER A 213 31.36 12.83 11.98
C SER A 213 31.25 11.51 12.76
N LYS A 214 30.92 10.39 12.10
CA LYS A 214 30.76 9.07 12.70
C LYS A 214 31.61 8.02 11.98
N GLY A 215 31.95 6.95 12.70
CA GLY A 215 32.62 5.78 12.13
C GLY A 215 31.66 4.90 11.31
N ASP A 216 32.13 3.71 10.94
CA ASP A 216 31.42 2.80 10.05
C ASP A 216 30.20 2.17 10.71
N ILE A 217 29.07 2.87 10.62
CA ILE A 217 27.76 2.37 11.06
C ILE A 217 27.34 1.21 10.16
N VAL A 218 26.92 0.10 10.75
CA VAL A 218 26.43 -1.07 10.01
C VAL A 218 25.00 -1.45 10.40
N ILE A 219 24.26 -1.90 9.38
CA ILE A 219 22.86 -2.37 9.47
C ILE A 219 22.83 -3.83 9.09
N PHE A 220 22.06 -4.65 9.81
CA PHE A 220 21.89 -6.07 9.49
C PHE A 220 20.48 -6.32 8.97
N THR A 221 20.36 -7.12 7.91
CA THR A 221 19.07 -7.47 7.33
C THR A 221 19.11 -8.85 6.69
N SER A 222 17.96 -9.48 6.53
CA SER A 222 17.85 -10.80 5.88
C SER A 222 18.30 -10.70 4.43
N GLU A 223 18.96 -11.74 3.89
CA GLU A 223 19.24 -11.83 2.45
C GLU A 223 17.96 -11.86 1.59
N GLN A 224 16.81 -12.21 2.19
CA GLN A 224 15.48 -12.21 1.59
C GLN A 224 14.70 -10.90 1.87
N SER A 225 15.32 -9.92 2.52
CA SER A 225 14.67 -8.64 2.85
C SER A 225 14.40 -7.78 1.62
N HIS A 226 13.53 -6.80 1.77
CA HIS A 226 13.22 -5.88 0.69
C HIS A 226 14.41 -4.97 0.38
N PHE A 227 14.68 -4.72 -0.90
CA PHE A 227 15.81 -3.89 -1.36
C PHE A 227 15.80 -2.45 -0.82
N SER A 228 14.67 -1.98 -0.25
CA SER A 228 14.56 -0.64 0.32
C SER A 228 15.51 -0.40 1.49
N ILE A 229 15.96 -1.44 2.19
CA ILE A 229 16.95 -1.29 3.28
C ILE A 229 18.29 -0.80 2.71
N ASN A 230 18.75 -1.40 1.61
CA ASN A 230 19.94 -0.94 0.89
C ASN A 230 19.76 0.50 0.39
N LYS A 231 18.61 0.81 -0.24
CA LYS A 231 18.31 2.18 -0.71
C LYS A 231 18.28 3.19 0.44
N ALA A 232 17.73 2.82 1.61
CA ALA A 232 17.71 3.69 2.78
C ALA A 232 19.12 3.99 3.28
N ALA A 233 19.99 2.98 3.38
CA ALA A 233 21.38 3.16 3.76
C ALA A 233 22.14 4.08 2.79
N MET A 234 21.90 3.93 1.48
CA MET A 234 22.45 4.83 0.46
C MET A 234 21.99 6.27 0.66
N LEU A 235 20.69 6.50 0.81
CA LEU A 235 20.11 7.84 0.98
C LEU A 235 20.54 8.53 2.28
N LEU A 236 20.72 7.76 3.36
CA LEU A 236 21.16 8.28 4.65
C LEU A 236 22.68 8.48 4.74
N GLY A 237 23.44 8.17 3.68
CA GLY A 237 24.89 8.31 3.66
C GLY A 237 25.63 7.26 4.51
N ILE A 238 24.99 6.12 4.81
CA ILE A 238 25.60 4.96 5.46
C ILE A 238 26.36 4.12 4.42
N GLY A 239 25.84 4.05 3.19
CA GLY A 239 26.44 3.25 2.10
C GLY A 239 25.94 1.81 2.09
N GLN A 240 25.88 1.23 0.90
CA GLN A 240 25.33 -0.13 0.70
C GLN A 240 26.23 -1.22 1.28
N ASP A 241 27.55 -1.05 1.22
CA ASP A 241 28.52 -2.03 1.74
C ASP A 241 28.42 -2.22 3.26
N ASN A 242 27.80 -1.24 3.94
CA ASN A 242 27.52 -1.28 5.37
C ASN A 242 26.16 -1.90 5.72
N VAL A 243 25.45 -2.43 4.72
CA VAL A 243 24.24 -3.26 4.92
C VAL A 243 24.64 -4.72 4.83
N ILE A 244 24.86 -5.32 6.00
CA ILE A 244 25.32 -6.69 6.14
C ILE A 244 24.13 -7.64 5.99
N SER A 245 24.12 -8.36 4.86
CA SER A 245 23.16 -9.43 4.62
C SER A 245 23.36 -10.59 5.61
N VAL A 246 22.28 -11.11 6.18
CA VAL A 246 22.26 -12.26 7.10
C VAL A 246 21.58 -13.44 6.41
N ASP A 247 22.28 -14.56 6.44
CA ASP A 247 21.88 -15.80 5.77
C ASP A 247 20.55 -16.33 6.31
N CYS A 248 19.74 -16.91 5.43
CA CYS A 248 18.46 -17.50 5.79
C CYS A 248 18.51 -19.03 5.91
N GLU A 249 17.51 -19.57 6.58
CA GLU A 249 17.07 -20.96 6.45
C GLU A 249 16.51 -21.22 5.04
N SER A 250 16.35 -22.50 4.69
CA SER A 250 15.76 -22.91 3.40
C SER A 250 14.31 -22.43 3.20
N ASN A 251 13.60 -22.11 4.29
CA ASN A 251 12.26 -21.55 4.28
C ASN A 251 12.25 -20.00 4.16
N GLY A 252 13.42 -19.37 4.01
CA GLY A 252 13.58 -17.92 3.83
C GLY A 252 13.61 -17.08 5.11
N LYS A 253 13.68 -17.70 6.30
CA LYS A 253 13.78 -17.00 7.58
C LYS A 253 15.22 -16.70 7.96
N MET A 254 15.48 -15.50 8.49
CA MET A 254 16.80 -15.13 9.02
C MET A 254 17.26 -16.07 10.14
N LYS A 255 18.53 -16.46 10.11
CA LYS A 255 19.20 -17.24 11.17
C LYS A 255 19.75 -16.33 12.27
N ALA A 256 19.13 -16.35 13.45
CA ALA A 256 19.50 -15.48 14.57
C ALA A 256 20.90 -15.75 15.15
N ASP A 257 21.38 -17.00 15.09
CA ASP A 257 22.74 -17.39 15.44
C ASP A 257 23.79 -16.80 14.47
N ILE A 258 23.47 -16.78 13.18
CA ILE A 258 24.32 -16.13 12.16
C ILE A 258 24.30 -14.61 12.35
N LEU A 259 23.13 -14.00 12.62
CA LEU A 259 23.03 -12.58 12.98
C LEU A 259 23.98 -12.22 14.12
N ARG A 260 23.91 -12.95 15.24
CA ARG A 260 24.80 -12.76 16.39
C ARG A 260 26.28 -12.86 16.01
N THR A 261 26.63 -13.83 15.16
CA THR A 261 28.01 -14.03 14.70
C THR A 261 28.49 -12.85 13.86
N LYS A 262 27.67 -12.36 12.92
CA LYS A 262 28.02 -11.21 12.06
C LYS A 262 28.14 -9.92 12.88
N ILE A 263 27.29 -9.70 13.89
CA ILE A 263 27.40 -8.56 14.79
C ILE A 263 28.74 -8.58 15.55
N LYS A 264 29.11 -9.72 16.15
CA LYS A 264 30.40 -9.88 16.84
C LYS A 264 31.59 -9.61 15.92
N HIS A 265 31.52 -10.07 14.68
CA HIS A 265 32.53 -9.81 13.68
C HIS A 265 32.65 -8.32 13.31
N SER A 266 31.52 -7.63 13.11
CA SER A 266 31.52 -6.18 12.85
C SER A 266 32.11 -5.39 14.02
N ILE A 267 31.78 -5.74 15.26
CA ILE A 267 32.37 -5.11 16.46
C ILE A 267 33.89 -5.35 16.50
N ALA A 268 34.35 -6.57 16.20
CA ALA A 268 35.78 -6.87 16.13
C ALA A 268 36.52 -6.06 15.07
N ASN A 269 35.84 -5.68 13.98
CA ASN A 269 36.36 -4.81 12.93
C ASN A 269 36.12 -3.31 13.20
N GLN A 270 35.80 -2.93 14.44
CA GLN A 270 35.57 -1.54 14.87
C GLN A 270 34.41 -0.84 14.14
N GLN A 271 33.52 -1.61 13.51
CA GLN A 271 32.27 -1.10 12.97
C GLN A 271 31.26 -0.88 14.12
N ILE A 272 30.23 -0.08 13.86
CA ILE A 272 29.22 0.30 14.85
C ILE A 272 27.87 -0.31 14.45
N PRO A 273 27.49 -1.47 15.01
CA PRO A 273 26.16 -2.03 14.85
C PRO A 273 25.09 -1.04 15.34
N LEU A 274 24.19 -0.64 14.45
CA LEU A 274 23.12 0.31 14.78
C LEU A 274 21.75 -0.37 14.86
N MET A 275 21.43 -1.17 13.85
CA MET A 275 20.05 -1.63 13.63
C MET A 275 20.03 -3.00 13.00
N VAL A 276 19.04 -3.80 13.38
CA VAL A 276 18.62 -5.01 12.68
C VAL A 276 17.24 -4.76 12.06
N ASN A 277 17.11 -5.04 10.77
CA ASN A 277 15.84 -5.15 10.07
C ASN A 277 15.42 -6.62 10.00
N ALA A 278 14.36 -6.98 10.73
CA ALA A 278 13.69 -8.27 10.59
C ALA A 278 12.50 -8.14 9.64
N THR A 279 12.33 -9.09 8.73
CA THR A 279 11.24 -9.07 7.73
C THR A 279 10.11 -10.01 8.13
N CYS A 280 8.91 -9.48 8.29
CA CYS A 280 7.69 -10.25 8.53
C CYS A 280 6.85 -10.27 7.25
N GLY A 281 7.00 -11.33 6.47
CA GLY A 281 6.41 -11.49 5.14
C GLY A 281 7.34 -11.01 4.04
N THR A 282 8.38 -11.79 3.72
CA THR A 282 9.29 -11.50 2.59
C THR A 282 8.52 -11.45 1.26
N THR A 283 8.98 -10.60 0.33
CA THR A 283 8.26 -10.32 -0.93
C THR A 283 8.01 -11.56 -1.78
N ILE A 284 9.00 -12.47 -1.85
CA ILE A 284 8.96 -13.63 -2.73
C ILE A 284 8.39 -14.86 -2.02
N LEU A 285 8.97 -15.25 -0.88
CA LEU A 285 8.60 -16.48 -0.17
C LEU A 285 7.47 -16.29 0.85
N GLY A 286 7.19 -15.05 1.27
CA GLY A 286 6.27 -14.77 2.38
C GLY A 286 6.76 -15.33 3.71
N ALA A 287 8.09 -15.38 3.91
CA ALA A 287 8.72 -15.86 5.13
C ALA A 287 8.62 -14.83 6.26
N PHE A 288 8.59 -15.31 7.51
CA PHE A 288 8.52 -14.49 8.72
C PHE A 288 9.73 -14.79 9.60
N ASP A 289 10.59 -13.79 9.76
CA ASP A 289 11.78 -13.89 10.59
C ASP A 289 11.42 -14.15 12.07
N PRO A 290 12.25 -14.90 12.83
CA PRO A 290 11.97 -15.28 14.21
C PRO A 290 12.19 -14.11 15.17
N LEU A 291 11.18 -13.22 15.31
CA LEU A 291 11.31 -11.96 16.04
C LEU A 291 11.77 -12.11 17.49
N ASP A 292 11.25 -13.08 18.25
CA ASP A 292 11.69 -13.31 19.64
C ASP A 292 13.22 -13.55 19.72
N GLN A 293 13.76 -14.38 18.83
CA GLN A 293 15.18 -14.72 18.81
C GLN A 293 16.04 -13.55 18.33
N ILE A 294 15.55 -12.78 17.36
CA ILE A 294 16.25 -11.59 16.87
C ILE A 294 16.23 -10.49 17.93
N ALA A 295 15.11 -10.32 18.65
CA ALA A 295 15.00 -9.38 19.75
C ALA A 295 15.98 -9.71 20.89
N ASP A 296 16.16 -11.00 21.23
CA ASP A 296 17.19 -11.41 22.20
C ASP A 296 18.60 -10.96 21.76
N VAL A 297 18.91 -11.06 20.46
CA VAL A 297 20.19 -10.57 19.91
C VAL A 297 20.27 -9.04 19.97
N CYS A 298 19.22 -8.34 19.56
CA CYS A 298 19.20 -6.87 19.61
C CYS A 298 19.39 -6.34 21.04
N GLU A 299 18.73 -6.95 22.03
CA GLU A 299 18.88 -6.61 23.44
C GLU A 299 20.29 -6.92 23.98
N GLU A 300 20.88 -8.06 23.58
CA GLU A 300 22.27 -8.44 23.93
C GLU A 300 23.29 -7.37 23.51
N PHE A 301 23.11 -6.76 22.34
CA PHE A 301 24.05 -5.79 21.76
C PHE A 301 23.58 -4.33 21.82
N GLY A 302 22.42 -4.05 22.43
CA GLY A 302 21.84 -2.70 22.50
C GLY A 302 21.54 -2.08 21.13
N MET A 303 21.03 -2.88 20.19
CA MET A 303 20.72 -2.48 18.82
C MET A 303 19.24 -2.19 18.62
N TRP A 304 18.94 -1.28 17.69
CA TRP A 304 17.56 -1.00 17.29
C TRP A 304 16.97 -2.17 16.49
N LEU A 305 15.80 -2.66 16.88
CA LEU A 305 15.03 -3.65 16.14
C LEU A 305 13.91 -2.97 15.34
N HIS A 306 14.04 -2.97 14.02
CA HIS A 306 12.97 -2.60 13.10
C HIS A 306 12.36 -3.85 12.47
N VAL A 307 11.03 -3.89 12.40
CA VAL A 307 10.31 -4.92 11.68
C VAL A 307 9.70 -4.37 10.39
N ASP A 308 10.21 -4.83 9.25
CA ASP A 308 9.54 -4.66 7.97
C ASP A 308 8.37 -5.65 7.88
N GLY A 309 7.22 -5.22 8.38
CA GLY A 309 5.93 -5.87 8.24
C GLY A 309 5.10 -5.30 7.11
N ALA A 310 5.71 -4.66 6.09
CA ALA A 310 4.98 -4.01 5.01
C ALA A 310 3.94 -4.95 4.38
N TRP A 311 4.32 -6.21 4.16
CA TRP A 311 3.43 -7.25 3.67
C TRP A 311 2.74 -8.03 4.79
N GLY A 312 3.51 -8.64 5.69
CA GLY A 312 2.98 -9.58 6.68
C GLY A 312 2.26 -8.94 7.86
N GLY A 313 2.31 -7.62 8.03
CA GLY A 313 1.62 -6.90 9.11
C GLY A 313 0.11 -7.14 9.15
N GLY A 314 -0.51 -7.39 7.98
CA GLY A 314 -1.93 -7.76 7.89
C GLY A 314 -2.31 -9.01 8.69
N ALA A 315 -1.35 -9.90 8.99
CA ALA A 315 -1.59 -11.08 9.83
C ALA A 315 -1.92 -10.72 11.29
N LEU A 316 -1.54 -9.52 11.78
CA LEU A 316 -1.90 -9.04 13.12
C LEU A 316 -3.41 -8.86 13.31
N LEU A 317 -4.15 -8.68 12.22
CA LEU A 317 -5.62 -8.58 12.25
C LEU A 317 -6.31 -9.92 12.48
N SER A 318 -5.58 -11.03 12.35
CA SER A 318 -6.15 -12.37 12.43
C SER A 318 -5.69 -13.09 13.69
N ASP A 319 -6.60 -13.43 14.59
CA ASP A 319 -6.28 -14.21 15.80
C ASP A 319 -5.61 -15.55 15.47
N ASN A 320 -5.99 -16.15 14.33
CA ASN A 320 -5.43 -17.43 13.88
C ASN A 320 -4.01 -17.32 13.32
N HIS A 321 -3.53 -16.12 12.97
CA HIS A 321 -2.29 -15.92 12.20
C HIS A 321 -1.35 -14.88 12.81
N ARG A 322 -1.81 -14.08 13.77
CA ARG A 322 -0.99 -13.07 14.48
C ARG A 322 0.25 -13.66 15.15
N TYR A 323 0.23 -14.96 15.46
CA TYR A 323 1.39 -15.70 15.98
C TYR A 323 2.60 -15.67 15.03
N LEU A 324 2.41 -15.42 13.74
CA LEU A 324 3.50 -15.26 12.77
C LEU A 324 4.40 -14.06 13.08
N LEU A 325 3.89 -13.07 13.83
CA LEU A 325 4.64 -11.90 14.32
C LEU A 325 4.89 -11.99 15.83
N LYS A 326 4.91 -13.20 16.41
CA LYS A 326 5.24 -13.38 17.83
C LYS A 326 6.61 -12.76 18.13
N GLY A 327 6.64 -11.84 19.09
CA GLY A 327 7.83 -11.05 19.45
C GLY A 327 7.78 -9.59 18.97
N ILE A 328 6.83 -9.21 18.11
CA ILE A 328 6.74 -7.85 17.54
C ILE A 328 6.70 -6.72 18.58
N HIS A 329 6.05 -6.94 19.72
CA HIS A 329 5.96 -5.97 20.82
C HIS A 329 7.34 -5.55 21.40
N ARG A 330 8.39 -6.34 21.16
CA ARG A 330 9.77 -6.04 21.55
C ARG A 330 10.53 -5.17 20.55
N ALA A 331 10.02 -4.99 19.33
CA ALA A 331 10.66 -4.12 18.35
C ALA A 331 10.53 -2.64 18.76
N ASP A 332 11.41 -1.81 18.20
CA ASP A 332 11.42 -0.36 18.41
C ASP A 332 10.60 0.36 17.34
N SER A 333 10.54 -0.21 16.13
CA SER A 333 9.69 0.29 15.05
C SER A 333 9.18 -0.79 14.11
N MET A 334 8.06 -0.49 13.45
CA MET A 334 7.44 -1.37 12.47
C MET A 334 6.94 -0.60 11.24
N THR A 335 7.27 -1.09 10.06
CA THR A 335 6.60 -0.71 8.81
C THR A 335 5.39 -1.61 8.58
N TRP A 336 4.24 -1.05 8.20
CA TRP A 336 3.05 -1.82 7.84
C TRP A 336 2.32 -1.16 6.67
N ASN A 337 2.04 -1.89 5.58
CA ASN A 337 1.30 -1.38 4.43
C ASN A 337 -0.11 -1.97 4.35
N PRO A 338 -1.14 -1.24 4.84
CA PRO A 338 -2.54 -1.57 4.57
C PRO A 338 -2.86 -1.73 3.09
N HIS A 339 -2.18 -1.00 2.19
CA HIS A 339 -2.42 -1.11 0.74
C HIS A 339 -2.03 -2.46 0.10
N LYS A 340 -1.47 -3.39 0.88
CA LYS A 340 -1.18 -4.75 0.42
C LYS A 340 -2.26 -5.71 0.92
N MET A 341 -2.00 -6.41 2.03
CA MET A 341 -2.87 -7.50 2.50
C MET A 341 -4.27 -7.03 2.94
N MET A 342 -4.43 -5.75 3.35
CA MET A 342 -5.73 -5.23 3.79
C MET A 342 -6.60 -4.69 2.65
N GLY A 343 -6.04 -4.62 1.42
CA GLY A 343 -6.75 -4.22 0.21
C GLY A 343 -7.07 -2.73 0.09
N THR A 344 -6.45 -1.87 0.91
CA THR A 344 -6.60 -0.42 0.79
C THR A 344 -6.01 0.06 -0.56
N PRO A 345 -6.57 1.08 -1.23
CA PRO A 345 -5.96 1.67 -2.41
C PRO A 345 -4.52 2.15 -2.19
N LEU A 346 -3.77 2.25 -3.30
CA LEU A 346 -2.39 2.72 -3.28
C LEU A 346 -2.37 4.26 -3.24
N GLN A 347 -1.60 4.91 -2.38
CA GLN A 347 -0.66 4.37 -1.40
C GLN A 347 -1.20 4.48 0.03
N CYS A 348 -1.04 3.41 0.82
CA CYS A 348 -1.26 3.44 2.28
C CYS A 348 -0.22 2.62 3.06
N SER A 349 0.74 3.29 3.68
CA SER A 349 1.86 2.69 4.45
C SER A 349 2.05 3.45 5.74
N ALA A 350 2.32 2.79 6.85
CA ALA A 350 2.62 3.42 8.13
C ALA A 350 4.04 3.07 8.58
N ILE A 351 4.68 4.00 9.29
CA ILE A 351 5.82 3.73 10.18
C ILE A 351 5.32 3.97 11.60
N LEU A 352 5.49 2.95 12.44
CA LEU A 352 5.01 2.91 13.82
C LEU A 352 6.24 2.78 14.73
N LEU A 353 6.27 3.55 15.80
CA LEU A 353 7.32 3.54 16.81
C LEU A 353 6.73 3.15 18.16
N LYS A 354 7.50 2.38 18.93
CA LYS A 354 7.09 1.92 20.25
C LYS A 354 7.01 3.04 21.29
N GLU A 355 7.89 4.03 21.20
CA GLU A 355 8.02 5.13 22.16
C GLU A 355 7.60 6.47 21.52
N LYS A 356 6.81 7.26 22.25
CA LYS A 356 6.35 8.60 21.87
C LYS A 356 7.26 9.70 22.42
N ASP A 357 8.56 9.56 22.21
CA ASP A 357 9.59 10.50 22.69
C ASP A 357 10.02 11.51 21.61
N SER A 358 9.07 11.98 20.78
CA SER A 358 9.35 12.83 19.61
C SER A 358 10.41 12.20 18.69
N GLU A 359 10.43 10.87 18.58
CA GLU A 359 11.44 10.11 17.84
C GLU A 359 11.26 10.26 16.32
N LEU A 360 10.05 10.62 15.87
CA LEU A 360 9.81 11.10 14.51
C LEU A 360 10.03 12.61 14.37
N GLU A 361 9.73 13.39 15.40
CA GLU A 361 9.80 14.85 15.32
C GLU A 361 11.23 15.39 15.38
N ARG A 362 12.06 14.91 16.30
CA ARG A 362 13.44 15.38 16.49
C ARG A 362 14.33 15.20 15.26
N PRO A 363 14.31 14.07 14.52
CA PRO A 363 15.10 13.95 13.30
C PRO A 363 14.61 14.84 12.15
N ASN A 364 13.30 15.12 12.07
CA ASN A 364 12.67 15.76 10.92
C ASN A 364 12.41 17.26 11.11
N SER A 365 12.33 17.73 12.34
CA SER A 365 12.11 19.15 12.66
C SER A 365 13.22 20.04 12.09
N TYR A 366 12.82 21.08 11.38
CA TYR A 366 13.66 22.22 11.07
C TYR A 366 12.98 23.43 11.70
N GLY A 367 13.73 24.31 12.37
CA GLY A 367 13.18 25.50 13.04
C GLY A 367 12.71 26.57 12.05
N SER A 368 11.77 26.24 11.15
CA SER A 368 11.20 27.20 10.20
C SER A 368 9.94 27.84 10.79
N GLU A 369 10.12 29.01 11.40
CA GLU A 369 9.06 29.88 11.94
C GLU A 369 8.02 30.30 10.88
N ILE A 370 8.36 30.23 9.59
CA ILE A 370 7.51 30.66 8.46
C ILE A 370 6.16 29.92 8.40
N LEU A 371 6.09 28.70 8.95
CA LEU A 371 4.87 27.88 8.98
C LEU A 371 4.36 27.61 10.41
N MET A 372 5.11 28.04 11.43
CA MET A 372 4.79 27.83 12.85
C MET A 372 4.56 29.18 13.52
N TYR A 373 3.38 29.76 13.32
CA TYR A 373 2.98 30.92 14.10
C TYR A 373 2.81 30.50 15.57
N SER A 374 3.72 31.00 16.42
CA SER A 374 3.86 30.68 17.84
C SER A 374 2.66 31.05 18.72
N ASP A 375 1.67 31.77 18.21
CA ASP A 375 0.49 32.21 18.96
C ASP A 375 -0.66 31.18 19.01
N LYS A 376 -0.50 29.98 18.42
CA LYS A 376 -1.52 28.91 18.38
C LYS A 376 -1.12 27.65 19.18
N PHE A 377 -0.66 27.85 20.42
CA PHE A 377 -0.11 26.79 21.29
C PHE A 377 -1.00 25.54 21.48
N ALA A 378 -2.33 25.64 21.39
CA ALA A 378 -3.24 24.50 21.56
C ALA A 378 -3.39 23.62 20.30
N LEU A 379 -3.01 24.11 19.11
CA LEU A 379 -3.20 23.41 17.83
C LEU A 379 -1.92 22.75 17.31
N LEU A 380 -0.76 23.13 17.85
CA LEU A 380 0.55 22.64 17.42
C LEU A 380 0.86 21.23 17.92
N THR A 381 0.35 20.81 19.08
CA THR A 381 0.57 19.46 19.65
C THR A 381 -0.04 18.34 18.81
N ASN A 382 -1.05 18.67 17.98
CA ASN A 382 -1.69 17.76 17.04
C ASN A 382 -1.18 17.94 15.60
N SER A 383 -0.19 18.83 15.36
CA SER A 383 0.35 19.01 14.01
C SER A 383 1.37 17.92 13.65
N THR A 384 1.24 17.36 12.47
CA THR A 384 2.02 16.21 11.95
C THR A 384 3.29 16.64 11.21
N ASN A 385 3.47 17.94 11.02
CA ASN A 385 4.58 18.55 10.26
C ASN A 385 5.95 18.31 10.78
N THR A 386 6.09 18.35 12.09
CA THR A 386 7.40 18.18 12.69
C THR A 386 7.89 16.73 12.51
N ARG A 387 6.96 15.80 12.25
CA ARG A 387 7.21 14.36 12.13
C ARG A 387 7.47 13.89 10.70
N SER A 388 7.13 14.66 9.67
CA SER A 388 7.05 14.19 8.27
C SER A 388 7.62 15.19 7.26
N LEU A 389 8.16 14.67 6.15
CA LEU A 389 8.60 15.45 4.97
C LEU A 389 7.49 15.54 3.90
N ARG A 390 6.19 15.53 4.27
CA ARG A 390 5.10 15.33 3.30
C ARG A 390 3.93 16.29 3.38
N ASP A 391 3.28 16.37 2.21
CA ASP A 391 2.22 17.32 1.88
C ASP A 391 0.86 16.68 1.42
N HIS A 392 0.64 15.36 1.50
CA HIS A 392 -0.52 14.73 0.81
C HIS A 392 -1.31 13.69 1.63
N ILE A 393 -2.65 13.68 1.42
CA ILE A 393 -3.70 13.07 2.27
C ILE A 393 -4.19 11.69 1.82
N ARG A 394 -3.82 11.24 0.62
CA ARG A 394 -4.43 10.07 -0.04
C ARG A 394 -4.61 8.77 0.80
N PRO A 395 -3.75 8.39 1.76
CA PRO A 395 -3.90 7.10 2.46
C PRO A 395 -5.07 6.94 3.45
N LEU A 396 -5.63 8.05 3.97
CA LEU A 396 -6.15 8.08 5.34
C LEU A 396 -7.64 7.74 5.46
N PHE A 397 -8.47 8.31 4.60
CA PHE A 397 -9.92 8.09 4.69
C PHE A 397 -10.31 6.69 4.22
N ASP A 398 -9.54 6.10 3.30
CA ASP A 398 -9.77 4.74 2.78
C ASP A 398 -9.62 3.71 3.89
N LEU A 399 -8.54 3.84 4.65
CA LEU A 399 -8.26 2.95 5.76
C LEU A 399 -9.27 3.17 6.89
N TYR A 400 -9.61 4.42 7.19
CA TYR A 400 -10.65 4.76 8.17
C TYR A 400 -12.01 4.18 7.78
N SER A 401 -12.43 4.34 6.53
CA SER A 401 -13.73 3.86 6.04
C SER A 401 -13.76 2.35 5.92
N ALA A 402 -12.67 1.72 5.46
CA ALA A 402 -12.53 0.27 5.47
C ALA A 402 -12.54 -0.31 6.90
N ILE A 403 -11.99 0.44 7.87
CA ILE A 403 -12.06 0.12 9.29
C ILE A 403 -13.51 0.23 9.77
N HIS A 404 -14.25 1.30 9.49
CA HIS A 404 -15.59 1.52 10.04
C HIS A 404 -16.74 0.76 9.35
N ASN A 405 -16.63 0.39 8.07
CA ASN A 405 -17.71 -0.29 7.32
C ASN A 405 -17.73 -1.82 7.53
N THR A 406 -16.69 -2.38 8.14
CA THR A 406 -16.68 -3.78 8.58
C THR A 406 -16.87 -3.79 10.10
N ARG A 407 -17.57 -4.75 10.69
CA ARG A 407 -17.46 -4.99 12.14
C ARG A 407 -16.00 -5.40 12.40
N VAL A 408 -15.17 -4.41 12.73
CA VAL A 408 -13.75 -4.28 12.30
C VAL A 408 -12.87 -5.53 12.45
N PRO A 409 -12.83 -6.20 13.63
CA PRO A 409 -11.98 -7.37 13.77
C PRO A 409 -12.44 -8.43 12.77
N GLU A 410 -13.73 -8.75 12.78
CA GLU A 410 -14.31 -9.90 12.09
C GLU A 410 -14.15 -9.82 10.56
N GLY A 411 -14.42 -8.66 9.95
CA GLY A 411 -14.40 -8.52 8.49
C GLY A 411 -12.99 -8.58 7.88
N LYS A 412 -12.06 -7.78 8.42
CA LYS A 412 -10.66 -7.80 7.94
C LYS A 412 -9.92 -9.05 8.41
N GLN A 413 -10.24 -9.60 9.59
CA GLN A 413 -9.78 -10.93 10.02
C GLN A 413 -10.26 -12.03 9.08
N LEU A 414 -11.53 -12.00 8.66
CA LEU A 414 -12.08 -12.96 7.70
C LEU A 414 -11.35 -12.87 6.36
N MET A 415 -11.12 -11.66 5.83
CA MET A 415 -10.35 -11.45 4.60
C MET A 415 -8.93 -12.03 4.72
N THR A 416 -8.22 -11.72 5.80
CA THR A 416 -6.88 -12.27 6.08
C THR A 416 -6.92 -13.80 6.17
N ASN A 417 -7.86 -14.37 6.93
CA ASN A 417 -8.04 -15.81 7.07
C ASN A 417 -8.33 -16.50 5.73
N LEU A 418 -9.21 -15.91 4.90
CA LEU A 418 -9.52 -16.44 3.57
C LEU A 418 -8.32 -16.40 2.63
N ALA A 419 -7.48 -15.36 2.71
CA ALA A 419 -6.24 -15.28 1.94
C ALA A 419 -5.27 -16.42 2.31
N PHE A 420 -5.06 -16.67 3.61
CA PHE A 420 -4.27 -17.81 4.08
C PHE A 420 -4.88 -19.17 3.67
N LYS A 421 -6.21 -19.32 3.77
CA LYS A 421 -6.93 -20.53 3.34
C LYS A 421 -6.74 -20.80 1.83
N LYS A 422 -6.86 -19.76 0.99
CA LYS A 422 -6.62 -19.86 -0.46
C LYS A 422 -5.18 -20.24 -0.78
N ARG A 423 -4.20 -19.61 -0.12
CA ARG A 423 -2.78 -19.98 -0.25
C ARG A 423 -2.57 -21.47 0.06
N TYR A 424 -3.12 -21.94 1.17
CA TYR A 424 -3.01 -23.33 1.57
C TYR A 424 -3.64 -24.27 0.52
N PHE A 425 -4.82 -23.92 0.00
CA PHE A 425 -5.46 -24.65 -1.08
C PHE A 425 -4.60 -24.72 -2.36
N PHE A 426 -3.96 -23.63 -2.78
CA PHE A 426 -3.07 -23.66 -3.95
C PHE A 426 -1.81 -24.52 -3.71
N ALA A 427 -1.26 -24.50 -2.50
CA ALA A 427 -0.05 -25.26 -2.17
C ALA A 427 -0.30 -26.77 -2.03
N TYR A 428 -1.47 -27.18 -1.51
CA TYR A 428 -1.73 -28.58 -1.12
C TYR A 428 -3.00 -29.19 -1.73
N GLY A 429 -3.93 -28.37 -2.20
CA GLY A 429 -5.22 -28.79 -2.76
C GLY A 429 -5.17 -29.66 -4.03
N PRO A 430 -4.13 -29.61 -4.88
CA PRO A 430 -3.98 -30.57 -5.98
C PRO A 430 -3.73 -32.02 -5.52
N ASN A 431 -3.34 -32.23 -4.25
CA ASN A 431 -3.18 -33.56 -3.66
C ASN A 431 -4.49 -33.99 -2.98
N THR A 432 -5.11 -35.05 -3.50
CA THR A 432 -6.51 -35.49 -3.35
C THR A 432 -7.03 -35.91 -1.96
N HIS A 433 -6.37 -35.56 -0.84
CA HIS A 433 -6.76 -36.06 0.50
C HIS A 433 -7.44 -35.07 1.45
N MET A 434 -7.80 -33.86 1.00
CA MET A 434 -8.20 -32.78 1.93
C MET A 434 -9.67 -32.35 1.90
N ARG A 435 -10.59 -33.20 1.42
CA ARG A 435 -12.03 -32.98 1.66
C ARG A 435 -12.41 -33.03 3.16
N ASN A 436 -11.58 -33.65 4.00
CA ASN A 436 -11.95 -33.96 5.38
C ASN A 436 -11.60 -32.89 6.42
N PHE A 437 -10.79 -31.87 6.10
CA PHE A 437 -10.34 -30.90 7.11
C PHE A 437 -11.27 -29.69 7.32
N TYR A 438 -12.16 -29.38 6.37
CA TYR A 438 -12.99 -28.14 6.44
C TYR A 438 -14.47 -28.26 6.06
N GLY A 439 -15.01 -29.47 5.82
CA GLY A 439 -16.44 -29.63 5.54
C GLY A 439 -16.99 -28.70 4.43
N ASN A 440 -18.29 -28.41 4.48
CA ASN A 440 -19.06 -27.72 3.44
C ASN A 440 -18.73 -26.22 3.20
N GLU A 441 -17.67 -25.65 3.78
CA GLU A 441 -17.32 -24.22 3.61
C GLU A 441 -16.54 -23.90 2.32
N LEU A 442 -16.38 -24.86 1.42
CA LEU A 442 -15.69 -24.67 0.13
C LEU A 442 -16.45 -23.75 -0.84
N SER A 443 -17.75 -23.49 -0.60
CA SER A 443 -18.56 -22.60 -1.44
C SER A 443 -18.18 -21.12 -1.32
N MET A 444 -17.47 -20.70 -0.27
CA MET A 444 -16.99 -19.31 -0.12
C MET A 444 -15.61 -19.06 -0.77
N VAL A 445 -14.97 -20.12 -1.27
CA VAL A 445 -13.60 -20.02 -1.84
C VAL A 445 -13.62 -19.67 -3.33
N PHE A 446 -14.73 -19.91 -4.03
CA PHE A 446 -14.86 -19.78 -5.49
C PHE A 446 -15.83 -18.70 -5.93
#